data_AF-A0A3A8Z4R1-F1
#
_entry.id   AF-A0A3A8Z4R1-F1
#
_cell.length_a   1.000
_cell.length_b   1.000
_cell.length_c   1.000
_cell.angle_alpha   90.00
_cell.angle_beta   90.00
_cell.angle_gamma   90.00
#
_symmetry.space_group_name_H-M   'P 1'
#
loop_
_entity.id
_entity.type
_entity.pdbx_description
1 polymer ?
#
loop_
_entity_poly.entity_id
_entity_poly.type
_entity_poly.pdbx_seq_one_letter_code
_entity_poly.pdbx_strand_id
1 'polypeptide(L)'
;MAISIFGDYGDGISSAGTLKPGFYDTFHKAHGENAEDGEEILNTDKEGSVFASQDFYKNAASGKPVSTMVKYNKKNYLFICSPIADTGSNVCCLVPEKVMLKQAYEIRNMTVGITIIAIIVAILVALFLAFNMHRAISNVVGVLEKASNGDLTGNVTLKRKDEFGVLGNSINGMISNMKMLLNKVDQISSLVQSSSDDVTKDLGTACCFIR
;
A
#
# COMPACT_ATOMS: atom_id res chain seq x y z
N MET A 1 22.96 -7.51 25.15
CA MET A 1 23.49 -8.56 24.27
C MET A 1 24.20 -9.53 25.21
N ALA A 2 23.59 -10.67 25.53
CA ALA A 2 24.22 -11.65 26.41
C ALA A 2 24.60 -12.83 25.50
N ILE A 3 25.88 -12.89 25.14
CA ILE A 3 26.45 -14.04 24.46
C ILE A 3 27.08 -14.85 25.58
N SER A 4 26.43 -15.95 25.97
CA SER A 4 27.06 -16.98 26.79
C SER A 4 27.91 -17.81 25.84
N ILE A 5 29.24 -17.66 25.92
CA ILE A 5 30.18 -18.50 25.17
C ILE A 5 30.61 -19.60 26.14
N PHE A 6 30.33 -20.84 25.77
CA PHE A 6 30.83 -22.02 26.46
C PHE A 6 31.97 -22.59 25.61
N GLY A 7 33.17 -22.62 26.19
CA GLY A 7 34.37 -23.13 25.52
C GLY A 7 35.61 -22.93 26.39
N ASP A 8 36.15 -24.05 26.86
CA ASP A 8 37.51 -24.17 27.38
C ASP A 8 38.52 -24.03 26.22
N TYR A 9 39.62 -23.30 26.45
CA TYR A 9 40.47 -22.77 25.38
C TYR A 9 41.90 -23.32 25.45
N GLY A 10 42.21 -24.22 24.51
CA GLY A 10 43.56 -24.42 23.99
C GLY A 10 43.71 -23.63 22.69
N ASP A 11 44.34 -22.46 22.80
CA ASP A 11 44.86 -21.57 21.75
C ASP A 11 43.93 -20.89 20.73
N GLY A 12 43.74 -19.58 20.97
CA GLY A 12 43.57 -18.51 19.99
C GLY A 12 42.44 -18.59 18.96
N ILE A 13 41.37 -17.79 19.17
CA ILE A 13 40.81 -16.79 18.22
C ILE A 13 39.68 -16.02 18.93
N SER A 14 39.87 -14.71 19.04
CA SER A 14 38.88 -13.74 19.50
C SER A 14 38.06 -13.20 18.32
N SER A 15 36.81 -12.81 18.60
CA SER A 15 36.18 -11.52 18.22
C SER A 15 34.68 -11.69 17.86
N ALA A 16 33.76 -10.74 18.10
CA ALA A 16 33.84 -9.40 18.67
C ALA A 16 32.49 -9.03 19.33
N GLY A 17 32.56 -8.40 20.50
CA GLY A 17 31.39 -7.84 21.19
C GLY A 17 31.64 -7.52 22.65
N THR A 18 32.76 -6.88 22.97
CA THR A 18 33.16 -6.39 24.31
C THR A 18 33.12 -7.43 25.43
N LEU A 19 34.02 -8.41 25.37
CA LEU A 19 34.48 -9.09 26.59
C LEU A 19 35.21 -8.05 27.45
N LYS A 20 34.83 -7.88 28.72
CA LYS A 20 35.58 -7.04 29.66
C LYS A 20 37.05 -7.50 29.69
N PRO A 21 38.03 -6.59 29.74
CA PRO A 21 39.42 -6.97 30.00
C PRO A 21 39.46 -7.75 31.33
N GLY A 22 39.99 -8.97 31.31
CA GLY A 22 40.04 -9.88 32.47
C GLY A 22 39.14 -11.13 32.41
N PHE A 23 38.43 -11.39 31.29
CA PHE A 23 37.72 -12.67 31.11
C PHE A 23 38.66 -13.88 31.21
N TYR A 24 39.81 -13.80 30.53
CA TYR A 24 40.86 -14.82 30.57
C TYR A 24 41.39 -15.03 31.99
N ASP A 25 41.61 -13.94 32.74
CA ASP A 25 42.08 -14.00 34.12
C ASP A 25 41.02 -14.56 35.08
N THR A 26 39.74 -14.29 34.85
CA THR A 26 38.64 -14.82 35.68
C THR A 26 38.42 -16.31 35.43
N PHE A 27 38.56 -16.74 34.18
CA PHE A 27 38.51 -18.14 33.76
C PHE A 27 39.64 -18.97 34.40
N HIS A 28 40.89 -18.52 34.23
CA HIS A 28 42.06 -19.19 34.82
C HIS A 28 42.10 -19.15 36.34
N LYS A 29 41.53 -18.11 36.95
CA LYS A 29 41.47 -17.98 38.42
C LYS A 29 40.34 -18.78 39.05
N ALA A 30 39.28 -19.09 38.29
CA ALA A 30 38.17 -19.93 38.76
C ALA A 30 38.57 -21.41 38.74
N HIS A 31 39.18 -21.91 37.66
CA HIS A 31 39.61 -23.31 37.54
C HIS A 31 41.03 -23.40 36.97
N GLY A 32 41.92 -24.06 37.73
CA GLY A 32 43.26 -24.39 37.27
C GLY A 32 43.23 -25.64 36.40
N GLU A 33 43.76 -25.53 35.18
CA GLU A 33 44.19 -26.57 34.21
C GLU A 33 43.32 -27.81 33.93
N ASN A 34 42.22 -28.06 34.65
CA ASN A 34 41.32 -29.19 34.43
C ASN A 34 39.88 -28.75 34.70
N ALA A 35 39.14 -28.39 33.65
CA ALA A 35 37.69 -28.24 33.70
C ALA A 35 37.05 -29.62 33.44
N GLU A 36 36.10 -30.03 34.28
CA GLU A 36 35.31 -31.25 34.04
C GLU A 36 34.26 -31.02 32.93
N ASP A 37 33.95 -32.08 32.17
CA ASP A 37 33.00 -32.05 31.06
C ASP A 37 31.60 -31.57 31.52
N GLY A 38 31.14 -30.45 30.97
CA GLY A 38 29.75 -29.97 31.15
C GLY A 38 29.58 -28.73 32.03
N GLU A 39 30.65 -28.03 32.40
CA GLU A 39 30.54 -26.80 33.20
C GLU A 39 30.12 -25.56 32.40
N GLU A 40 29.21 -24.80 33.01
CA GLU A 40 28.70 -23.55 32.46
C GLU A 40 29.40 -22.33 33.06
N ILE A 41 30.08 -21.55 32.22
CA ILE A 41 30.69 -20.29 32.67
C ILE A 41 29.70 -19.16 32.44
N LEU A 42 29.01 -18.78 33.51
CA LEU A 42 28.11 -17.64 33.53
C LEU A 42 28.90 -16.38 33.90
N ASN A 43 28.99 -15.42 32.98
CA ASN A 43 29.52 -14.07 33.27
C ASN A 43 28.51 -13.21 34.06
N THR A 44 27.77 -13.82 34.98
CA THR A 44 26.75 -13.21 35.85
C THR A 44 26.72 -14.03 37.13
N ASP A 45 26.67 -13.35 38.27
CA ASP A 45 26.83 -13.83 39.67
C ASP A 45 25.85 -14.91 40.16
N LYS A 46 25.36 -15.80 39.28
CA LYS A 46 24.43 -16.87 39.61
C LYS A 46 25.16 -18.20 39.49
N GLU A 47 25.48 -18.78 40.65
CA GLU A 47 25.94 -20.17 40.77
C GLU A 47 24.85 -21.14 40.27
N GLY A 48 25.19 -21.99 39.31
CA GLY A 48 24.36 -23.10 38.84
C GLY A 48 24.32 -23.25 37.31
N SER A 49 24.16 -24.48 36.83
CA SER A 49 24.00 -24.81 35.40
C SER A 49 22.59 -24.48 34.89
N VAL A 50 22.45 -23.31 34.27
CA VAL A 50 21.18 -22.74 33.78
C VAL A 50 20.78 -23.30 32.40
N PHE A 51 21.73 -23.79 31.62
CA PHE A 51 21.58 -24.15 30.20
C PHE A 51 21.84 -25.64 29.88
N ALA A 52 22.77 -26.29 30.55
CA ALA A 52 23.20 -27.68 30.39
C ALA A 52 22.16 -28.68 30.91
N SER A 53 21.31 -28.25 31.84
CA SER A 53 20.18 -29.03 32.33
C SER A 53 19.02 -29.12 31.32
N GLN A 54 18.98 -28.22 30.32
CA GLN A 54 17.90 -28.14 29.34
C GLN A 54 17.99 -29.23 28.28
N ASP A 55 16.82 -29.73 27.85
CA ASP A 55 16.73 -30.83 26.87
C ASP A 55 17.38 -30.50 25.53
N PHE A 56 17.37 -29.22 25.13
CA PHE A 56 18.00 -28.79 23.88
C PHE A 56 19.54 -28.89 23.91
N TYR A 57 20.17 -28.73 25.07
CA TYR A 57 21.62 -28.88 25.23
C TYR A 57 22.02 -30.36 25.20
N LYS A 58 21.28 -31.21 25.92
CA LYS A 58 21.47 -32.67 25.94
C LYS A 58 21.36 -33.29 24.55
N ASN A 59 20.43 -32.80 23.74
CA ASN A 59 20.27 -33.25 22.35
C ASN A 59 21.42 -32.80 21.44
N ALA A 60 22.03 -31.64 21.70
CA ALA A 60 23.19 -31.15 20.93
C ALA A 60 24.53 -31.76 21.37
N ALA A 61 24.64 -32.23 22.61
CA ALA A 61 25.80 -32.98 23.12
C ALA A 61 26.02 -34.34 22.43
N SER A 62 25.09 -34.78 21.57
CA SER A 62 25.17 -36.02 20.80
C SER A 62 26.21 -36.03 19.64
N GLY A 63 27.08 -35.01 19.58
CA GLY A 63 28.25 -34.96 18.68
C GLY A 63 27.94 -34.55 17.24
N LYS A 64 26.76 -33.98 16.96
CA LYS A 64 26.39 -33.45 15.64
C LYS A 64 26.17 -31.94 15.70
N PRO A 65 26.50 -31.19 14.64
CA PRO A 65 26.13 -29.78 14.57
C PRO A 65 24.60 -29.66 14.61
N VAL A 66 24.08 -28.92 15.59
CA VAL A 66 22.64 -28.71 15.78
C VAL A 66 22.35 -27.22 15.68
N SER A 67 21.46 -26.86 14.76
CA SER A 67 20.85 -25.53 14.68
C SER A 67 19.35 -25.69 14.83
N THR A 68 18.79 -25.23 15.96
CA THR A 68 17.36 -25.37 16.24
C THR A 68 16.79 -24.17 16.98
N MET A 69 15.50 -23.93 16.78
CA MET A 69 14.78 -22.88 17.50
C MET A 69 14.34 -23.40 18.87
N VAL A 70 14.83 -22.77 19.93
CA VAL A 70 14.54 -23.13 21.31
C VAL A 70 13.77 -22.00 22.00
N LYS A 71 12.83 -22.37 22.86
CA LYS A 71 12.14 -21.41 23.73
C LYS A 71 12.87 -21.34 25.06
N TYR A 72 13.55 -20.23 25.31
CA TYR A 72 14.17 -19.94 26.60
C TYR A 72 13.49 -18.72 27.22
N ASN A 73 13.01 -18.85 28.46
CA ASN A 73 12.32 -17.77 29.18
C ASN A 73 11.17 -17.11 28.39
N LYS A 74 10.30 -17.93 27.77
CA LYS A 74 9.14 -17.55 26.92
C LYS A 74 9.49 -16.74 25.66
N LYS A 75 10.77 -16.66 25.27
CA LYS A 75 11.22 -16.00 24.03
C LYS A 75 11.91 -17.03 23.15
N ASN A 76 11.80 -16.88 21.84
CA ASN A 76 12.48 -17.76 20.91
C ASN A 76 13.94 -17.31 20.74
N TYR A 77 14.83 -18.30 20.76
CA TYR A 77 16.25 -18.15 20.48
C TYR A 77 16.64 -19.17 19.42
N LEU A 78 17.52 -18.78 18.52
CA LEU A 78 18.22 -19.70 17.65
C LEU A 78 19.40 -20.27 18.45
N PHE A 79 19.35 -21.56 18.70
CA PHE A 79 20.43 -22.30 19.34
C PHE A 79 21.30 -22.95 18.27
N ILE A 80 22.59 -22.67 18.29
CA ILE A 80 23.56 -23.24 17.37
C ILE A 80 24.65 -23.89 18.22
N CYS A 81 24.87 -25.18 18.04
CA CYS A 81 26.03 -25.89 18.57
C CYS A 81 26.81 -26.53 17.44
N SER A 82 28.14 -26.42 17.50
CA SER A 82 29.04 -27.17 16.63
C SER A 82 30.09 -27.88 17.49
N PRO A 83 30.37 -29.18 17.22
CA PRO A 83 31.50 -29.86 17.84
C PRO A 83 32.81 -29.29 17.30
N ILE A 84 33.82 -29.20 18.17
CA ILE A 84 35.22 -28.99 17.75
C ILE A 84 35.80 -30.38 17.49
N ALA A 85 36.22 -30.63 16.24
CA ALA A 85 36.96 -31.84 15.93
C ALA A 85 38.28 -31.80 16.73
N ASP A 86 38.58 -32.89 17.43
CA ASP A 86 39.81 -33.16 18.19
C ASP A 86 39.77 -32.91 19.72
N THR A 87 38.80 -32.18 20.27
CA THR A 87 38.76 -31.86 21.73
C THR A 87 37.52 -32.35 22.49
N GLY A 88 36.57 -33.01 21.82
CA GLY A 88 35.33 -33.49 22.47
C GLY A 88 34.37 -32.39 22.96
N SER A 89 34.78 -31.12 22.87
CA SER A 89 34.04 -29.96 23.32
C SER A 89 33.09 -29.40 22.24
N ASN A 90 31.94 -28.90 22.68
CA ASN A 90 30.94 -28.26 21.81
C ASN A 90 30.90 -26.75 22.08
N VAL A 91 30.99 -25.94 21.02
CA VAL A 91 30.75 -24.50 21.12
C VAL A 91 29.28 -24.25 20.82
N CYS A 92 28.59 -23.68 21.79
CA CYS A 92 27.16 -23.41 21.72
C CYS A 92 26.85 -21.93 21.91
N CYS A 93 25.94 -21.39 21.10
CA CYS A 93 25.48 -20.01 21.24
C CYS A 93 23.95 -19.90 21.13
N LEU A 94 23.40 -18.88 21.81
CA LEU A 94 21.97 -18.55 21.84
C LEU A 94 21.78 -17.16 21.25
N VAL A 95 21.19 -17.09 20.06
CA VAL A 95 20.91 -15.82 19.39
C VAL A 95 19.43 -15.48 19.53
N PRO A 96 19.05 -14.39 20.24
CA PRO A 96 17.65 -14.01 20.36
C PRO A 96 17.04 -13.64 19.01
N GLU A 97 15.86 -14.18 18.70
CA GLU A 97 15.12 -13.89 17.47
C GLU A 97 14.90 -12.37 17.28
N LYS A 98 14.67 -11.64 18.39
CA LYS A 98 14.50 -10.19 18.38
C LYS A 98 15.68 -9.43 17.77
N VAL A 99 16.91 -9.94 17.88
CA VAL A 99 18.10 -9.29 17.31
C VAL A 99 18.16 -9.52 15.79
N MET A 100 17.75 -10.69 15.32
CA MET A 100 17.61 -11.00 13.88
C MET A 100 16.46 -10.20 13.25
N LEU A 101 15.34 -10.07 13.96
CA LEU A 101 14.15 -9.39 13.46
C LEU A 101 14.16 -7.87 13.65
N LYS A 102 15.09 -7.29 14.44
CA LYS A 102 15.14 -5.83 14.66
C LYS A 102 15.25 -5.08 13.33
N GLN A 103 16.10 -5.56 12.42
CA GLN A 103 16.26 -4.99 11.08
C GLN A 103 15.00 -5.18 10.23
N ALA A 104 14.34 -6.34 10.35
CA ALA A 104 13.09 -6.62 9.65
C ALA A 104 11.93 -5.73 10.13
N TYR A 105 11.88 -5.37 11.42
CA TYR A 105 10.87 -4.47 11.97
C TYR A 105 11.03 -3.03 11.46
N GLU A 106 12.26 -2.53 11.32
CA GLU A 106 12.51 -1.20 10.75
C GLU A 106 12.05 -1.13 9.28
N ILE A 107 12.40 -2.15 8.47
CA ILE A 107 11.94 -2.27 7.09
C ILE A 107 10.41 -2.36 7.04
N ARG A 108 9.80 -3.16 7.92
CA ARG A 108 8.33 -3.29 8.00
C ARG A 108 7.68 -1.93 8.25
N ASN A 109 8.19 -1.13 9.17
CA ASN A 109 7.58 0.16 9.50
C ASN A 109 7.69 1.15 8.32
N MET A 110 8.82 1.16 7.61
CA MET A 110 8.97 1.95 6.38
C MET A 110 8.00 1.49 5.29
N THR A 111 7.90 0.18 5.03
CA THR A 111 7.00 -0.38 4.02
C THR A 111 5.53 -0.08 4.34
N VAL A 112 5.13 -0.20 5.62
CA VAL A 112 3.78 0.16 6.07
C VAL A 112 3.52 1.66 5.84
N GLY A 113 4.48 2.53 6.18
CA GLY A 113 4.37 3.97 5.92
C GLY A 113 4.15 4.29 4.44
N ILE A 114 4.97 3.72 3.55
CA ILE A 114 4.84 3.91 2.10
C ILE A 114 3.49 3.37 1.59
N THR A 115 3.04 2.22 2.09
CA THR A 115 1.77 1.61 1.70
C THR A 115 0.59 2.51 2.08
N ILE A 116 0.60 3.08 3.29
CA ILE A 116 -0.44 4.02 3.74
C ILE A 116 -0.47 5.26 2.84
N ILE A 117 0.69 5.84 2.52
CA ILE A 117 0.77 7.00 1.63
C ILE A 117 0.24 6.65 0.24
N ALA A 118 0.60 5.48 -0.31
CA ALA A 118 0.11 5.02 -1.61
C ALA A 118 -1.42 4.86 -1.63
N ILE A 119 -2.01 4.32 -0.56
CA ILE A 119 -3.47 4.21 -0.41
C ILE A 119 -4.12 5.60 -0.39
N ILE A 120 -3.56 6.54 0.36
CA ILE A 120 -4.08 7.92 0.43
C ILE A 120 -4.04 8.57 -0.96
N VAL A 121 -2.92 8.47 -1.67
CA VAL A 121 -2.80 9.01 -3.04
C VAL A 121 -3.78 8.35 -3.99
N ALA A 122 -3.94 7.03 -3.93
CA ALA A 122 -4.90 6.30 -4.75
C ALA A 122 -6.34 6.77 -4.51
N ILE A 123 -6.74 6.96 -3.25
CA ILE A 123 -8.07 7.48 -2.89
C ILE A 123 -8.24 8.91 -3.41
N LEU A 124 -7.25 9.78 -3.24
CA LEU A 124 -7.31 11.17 -3.72
C LEU A 124 -7.49 11.23 -5.24
N VAL A 125 -6.71 10.44 -5.99
CA VAL A 125 -6.82 10.35 -7.45
C VAL A 125 -8.18 9.78 -7.87
N ALA A 126 -8.63 8.70 -7.23
CA ALA A 126 -9.93 8.09 -7.53
C ALA A 126 -11.09 9.07 -7.31
N LEU A 127 -11.10 9.79 -6.19
CA LEU A 127 -12.11 10.81 -5.90
C LEU A 127 -12.04 11.97 -6.90
N PHE A 128 -10.83 12.46 -7.20
CA PHE A 128 -10.64 13.55 -8.16
C PHE A 128 -11.20 13.18 -9.55
N LEU A 129 -10.90 11.97 -10.04
CA LEU A 129 -11.45 11.48 -11.31
C LEU A 129 -12.96 11.34 -11.25
N ALA A 130 -13.49 10.70 -10.19
CA ALA A 130 -14.93 10.47 -10.03
C ALA A 130 -15.73 11.79 -10.01
N PHE A 131 -15.29 12.78 -9.23
CA PHE A 131 -15.94 14.09 -9.17
C PHE A 131 -15.88 14.83 -10.50
N ASN A 132 -14.72 14.80 -11.18
CA ASN A 132 -14.56 15.48 -12.46
C ASN A 132 -15.44 14.85 -13.56
N MET A 133 -15.52 13.52 -13.60
CA MET A 133 -16.40 12.80 -14.53
C MET A 133 -17.87 13.02 -14.22
N HIS A 134 -18.28 12.89 -12.96
CA HIS A 134 -19.67 13.08 -12.54
C HIS A 134 -20.18 14.48 -12.92
N ARG A 135 -19.39 15.52 -12.67
CA ARG A 135 -19.75 16.91 -13.02
C ARG A 135 -19.93 17.09 -14.53
N ALA A 136 -19.06 16.50 -15.35
CA ALA A 136 -19.16 16.62 -16.80
C ALA A 136 -20.41 15.90 -17.34
N ILE A 137 -20.69 14.70 -16.84
CA ILE A 137 -21.86 13.91 -17.25
C ILE A 137 -23.16 14.59 -16.79
N SER A 138 -23.22 15.03 -15.53
CA SER A 138 -24.41 15.67 -14.96
C SER A 138 -24.82 16.94 -15.74
N ASN A 139 -23.85 17.78 -16.13
CA ASN A 139 -24.13 18.94 -16.97
C ASN A 139 -24.73 18.55 -18.33
N VAL A 140 -24.17 17.53 -18.97
CA VAL A 140 -24.66 17.04 -20.27
C VAL A 140 -26.08 16.50 -20.15
N VAL A 141 -26.31 15.62 -19.17
CA VAL A 141 -27.62 15.00 -18.93
C VAL A 141 -28.68 16.07 -18.64
N GLY A 142 -28.38 17.05 -17.78
CA GLY A 142 -29.34 18.11 -17.44
C GLY A 142 -29.72 18.99 -18.64
N VAL A 143 -28.78 19.26 -19.57
CA VAL A 143 -29.10 20.01 -20.79
C VAL A 143 -29.92 19.16 -21.77
N LEU A 144 -29.60 17.87 -21.91
CA LEU A 144 -30.36 16.94 -22.75
C LEU A 144 -31.78 16.74 -22.23
N GLU A 145 -31.97 16.65 -20.92
CA GLU A 145 -33.29 16.53 -20.30
C GLU A 145 -34.16 17.75 -20.61
N LYS A 146 -33.60 18.97 -20.48
CA LYS A 146 -34.29 20.21 -20.90
C LYS A 146 -34.64 20.20 -22.38
N ALA A 147 -33.69 19.81 -23.24
CA ALA A 147 -33.93 19.73 -24.68
C ALA A 147 -35.02 18.71 -25.02
N SER A 148 -35.07 17.56 -24.32
CA SER A 148 -36.10 16.55 -24.52
C SER A 148 -37.50 17.03 -24.12
N ASN A 149 -37.58 17.96 -23.17
CA ASN A 149 -38.82 18.64 -22.78
C ASN A 149 -39.17 19.84 -23.69
N GLY A 150 -38.44 20.05 -24.78
CA GLY A 150 -38.66 21.14 -25.74
C GLY A 150 -37.99 22.47 -25.37
N ASP A 151 -37.32 22.56 -24.22
CA ASP A 151 -36.51 23.72 -23.85
C ASP A 151 -35.12 23.63 -24.47
N LEU A 152 -35.00 24.18 -25.67
CA LEU A 152 -33.73 24.24 -26.40
C LEU A 152 -32.83 25.39 -25.93
N THR A 153 -33.21 26.20 -24.94
CA THR A 153 -32.38 27.35 -24.51
C THR A 153 -31.08 26.95 -23.80
N GLY A 154 -31.00 25.70 -23.32
CA GLY A 154 -29.82 25.15 -22.64
C GLY A 154 -28.57 25.04 -23.54
N ASN A 155 -27.40 25.13 -22.91
CA ASN A 155 -26.09 24.95 -23.55
C ASN A 155 -25.17 24.12 -22.65
N VAL A 156 -24.49 23.13 -23.23
CA VAL A 156 -23.44 22.37 -22.55
C VAL A 156 -22.14 23.18 -22.55
N THR A 157 -21.82 23.81 -21.42
CA THR A 157 -20.56 24.53 -21.24
C THR A 157 -19.53 23.65 -20.51
N LEU A 158 -18.66 22.99 -21.27
CA LEU A 158 -17.54 22.21 -20.75
C LEU A 158 -16.22 22.87 -21.15
N LYS A 159 -15.46 23.41 -20.18
CA LYS A 159 -14.09 23.90 -20.40
C LYS A 159 -13.09 22.73 -20.43
N ARG A 160 -13.30 21.77 -21.34
CA ARG A 160 -12.47 20.56 -21.49
C ARG A 160 -11.99 20.43 -22.92
N LYS A 161 -10.76 19.93 -23.10
CA LYS A 161 -10.14 19.66 -24.41
C LYS A 161 -10.08 18.15 -24.74
N ASP A 162 -10.81 17.34 -23.98
CA ASP A 162 -10.90 15.89 -24.13
C ASP A 162 -12.19 15.50 -24.85
N GLU A 163 -12.46 14.20 -24.91
CA GLU A 163 -13.62 13.60 -25.58
C GLU A 163 -14.95 14.13 -25.04
N PHE A 164 -15.00 14.53 -23.76
CA PHE A 164 -16.20 15.12 -23.17
C PHE A 164 -16.43 16.55 -23.64
N GLY A 165 -15.37 17.30 -23.93
CA GLY A 165 -15.47 18.63 -24.57
C GLY A 165 -16.03 18.51 -25.99
N VAL A 166 -15.54 17.54 -26.76
CA VAL A 166 -16.06 17.24 -28.10
C VAL A 166 -17.53 16.83 -28.02
N LEU A 167 -17.90 15.95 -27.08
CA LEU A 167 -19.29 15.54 -26.85
C LEU A 167 -20.21 16.74 -26.55
N GLY A 168 -19.79 17.64 -25.66
CA GLY A 168 -20.56 18.85 -25.34
C GLY A 168 -20.79 19.75 -26.55
N ASN A 169 -19.75 19.94 -27.38
CA ASN A 169 -19.86 20.70 -28.62
C ASN A 169 -20.82 20.05 -29.63
N SER A 170 -20.76 18.73 -29.79
CA SER A 170 -21.66 17.99 -30.67
C SER A 170 -23.12 18.11 -30.23
N ILE A 171 -23.40 18.05 -28.92
CA ILE A 171 -24.75 18.25 -28.37
C ILE A 171 -25.24 19.68 -28.61
N ASN A 172 -24.39 20.68 -28.41
CA ASN A 172 -24.74 22.07 -28.72
C ASN A 172 -25.07 22.25 -30.21
N GLY A 173 -24.32 21.59 -31.11
CA GLY A 173 -24.61 21.56 -32.54
C GLY A 173 -25.97 20.96 -32.86
N MET A 174 -26.32 19.83 -32.23
CA MET A 174 -27.64 19.20 -32.36
C MET A 174 -28.77 20.14 -31.92
N ILE A 175 -28.65 20.76 -30.75
CA ILE A 175 -29.64 21.72 -30.22
C ILE A 175 -29.80 22.92 -31.17
N SER A 176 -28.69 23.43 -31.71
CA SER A 176 -28.70 24.53 -32.68
C SER A 176 -29.44 24.16 -33.98
N ASN A 177 -29.22 22.94 -34.49
CA ASN A 177 -29.91 22.46 -35.69
C ASN A 177 -31.42 22.27 -35.45
N MET A 178 -31.81 21.78 -34.27
CA MET A 178 -33.23 21.68 -33.89
C MET A 178 -33.89 23.05 -33.83
N LYS A 179 -33.24 24.07 -33.24
CA LYS A 179 -33.75 25.45 -33.25
C LYS A 179 -33.92 25.99 -34.67
N MET A 180 -32.95 25.74 -35.55
CA MET A 180 -33.03 26.18 -36.94
C MET A 180 -34.21 25.54 -37.67
N LEU A 181 -34.48 24.26 -37.42
CA LEU A 181 -35.65 23.57 -38.00
C LEU A 181 -36.96 24.18 -37.50
N LEU A 182 -37.09 24.44 -36.20
CA LEU A 182 -38.28 25.08 -35.63
C LEU A 182 -38.52 26.48 -36.21
N ASN A 183 -37.47 27.30 -36.33
CA ASN A 183 -37.57 28.62 -36.95
C ASN A 183 -38.02 28.54 -38.42
N LYS A 184 -37.57 27.53 -39.17
CA LYS A 184 -38.03 27.33 -40.55
C LYS A 184 -39.51 26.95 -40.61
N VAL A 185 -39.97 26.09 -39.70
CA VAL A 185 -41.40 25.73 -39.61
C VAL A 185 -42.25 26.94 -39.26
N ASP A 186 -41.80 27.78 -38.33
CA ASP A 186 -42.49 29.03 -37.96
C ASP A 186 -42.56 30.02 -39.12
N GLN A 187 -41.47 30.19 -39.87
CA GLN A 187 -41.45 31.00 -41.08
C GLN A 187 -42.44 30.50 -42.13
N ILE A 188 -42.51 29.19 -42.36
CA ILE A 188 -43.47 28.59 -43.31
C ILE A 188 -44.90 28.83 -42.82
N SER A 189 -45.17 28.65 -41.53
CA SER A 189 -46.49 28.92 -40.94
C SER A 189 -46.90 30.38 -41.14
N SER A 190 -45.98 31.32 -40.94
CA SER A 190 -46.23 32.76 -41.16
C SER A 190 -46.52 33.08 -42.63
N LEU A 191 -45.82 32.45 -43.56
CA LEU A 191 -46.02 32.62 -45.01
C LEU A 191 -47.37 32.06 -45.47
N VAL A 192 -47.77 30.90 -44.94
CA VAL A 192 -49.09 30.29 -45.22
C VAL A 192 -50.22 31.17 -44.69
N GLN A 193 -50.05 31.76 -43.51
CA GLN A 193 -51.01 32.71 -42.95
C GLN A 193 -51.13 33.96 -43.83
N SER A 194 -50.01 34.58 -44.20
CA SER A 194 -50.05 35.79 -45.04
C SER A 194 -50.68 35.52 -46.41
N SER A 195 -50.39 34.35 -47.01
CA SER A 195 -50.96 33.96 -48.29
C SER A 195 -52.47 33.75 -48.19
N SER A 196 -52.96 33.22 -47.07
CA SER A 196 -54.39 33.05 -46.81
C SER A 196 -55.10 34.40 -46.60
N ASP A 197 -54.44 35.34 -45.92
CA ASP A 197 -54.94 36.70 -45.72
C ASP A 197 -55.02 37.48 -47.04
N ASP A 198 -54.03 37.34 -47.92
CA ASP A 198 -54.02 37.98 -49.25
C ASP A 198 -55.14 37.43 -50.15
N VAL A 199 -55.33 36.12 -50.21
CA VAL A 199 -56.44 35.52 -50.98
C VAL A 199 -57.81 35.97 -50.45
N THR A 200 -57.95 36.08 -49.14
CA THR A 200 -59.19 36.56 -48.51
C THR A 200 -59.44 38.04 -48.83
N LYS A 201 -58.39 38.88 -48.81
CA LYS A 201 -58.48 40.28 -49.24
C LYS A 201 -58.91 40.38 -50.70
N ASP A 202 -58.26 39.65 -51.61
CA ASP A 202 -58.60 39.67 -53.03
C ASP A 202 -60.07 39.28 -53.29
N LEU A 203 -60.55 38.22 -52.63
CA LEU A 203 -61.96 37.81 -52.69
C LEU A 203 -62.92 38.88 -52.12
N GLY A 204 -62.54 39.53 -51.02
CA GLY A 204 -63.32 40.63 -50.43
C GLY A 204 -63.46 41.84 -51.35
N THR A 205 -62.38 42.23 -52.04
CA THR A 205 -62.40 43.33 -53.02
C THR A 205 -63.22 42.99 -54.26
N ALA A 206 -63.13 41.74 -54.74
CA ALA A 206 -63.94 41.28 -55.87
C ALA A 206 -65.45 41.30 -55.57
N CYS A 207 -65.85 40.92 -54.35
CA CYS A 207 -67.24 40.96 -53.92
C CYS A 207 -67.79 42.39 -53.82
N CYS A 208 -66.95 43.36 -53.45
CA CYS A 208 -67.31 44.78 -53.43
C CYS A 208 -67.52 45.38 -54.84
N PHE A 209 -66.88 44.81 -55.87
CA PHE A 209 -66.97 45.30 -57.25
C PHE A 209 -68.22 44.80 -58.01
N ILE A 210 -68.89 43.76 -57.52
CA ILE A 210 -70.04 43.11 -58.18
C ILE A 210 -71.40 43.63 -57.64
N ARG A 211 -71.38 44.54 -56.65
CA ARG A 211 -72.59 45.11 -56.02
C ARG A 211 -72.72 46.60 -56.30
#